data_AF-A0A2S6ALY4-F1
#
_entry.id   AF-A0A2S6ALY4-F1
#
_cell.length_a   1.000
_cell.length_b   1.000
_cell.length_c   1.000
_cell.angle_alpha   90.00
_cell.angle_beta   90.00
_cell.angle_gamma   90.00
#
_symmetry.space_group_name_H-M   'P 1'
#
loop_
_entity.id
_entity.type
_entity.pdbx_description
1 polymer ?
#
loop_
_entity_poly.entity_id
_entity_poly.type
_entity_poly.pdbx_seq_one_letter_code
_entity_poly.pdbx_strand_id
1 'polypeptide(L)'
;MTVSDTSEANLLPLVDQLGPPAKEAIVTTAERLRAEEEARGRGEALIELLTLKFGPLPTHVIETIHTGTPEQVRTWTARVLTATTLDEVFA
;
A
#
# COMPACT_ATOMS: atom_id res chain seq x y z
N MET A 1 1.18 -24.36 2.11
CA MET A 1 -0.13 -24.34 1.44
C MET A 1 -0.20 -23.05 0.64
N THR A 2 0.27 -23.09 -0.60
CA THR A 2 0.33 -21.96 -1.53
C THR A 2 -1.00 -21.87 -2.26
N VAL A 3 -1.80 -20.85 -1.94
CA VAL A 3 -2.97 -20.47 -2.72
C VAL A 3 -2.43 -19.72 -3.94
N SER A 4 -2.24 -20.42 -5.05
CA SER A 4 -1.85 -19.81 -6.31
C SER A 4 -2.68 -20.43 -7.43
N ASP A 5 -3.26 -19.56 -8.25
CA ASP A 5 -3.97 -19.82 -9.51
C ASP A 5 -5.41 -20.36 -9.48
N THR A 6 -6.29 -19.78 -8.66
CA THR A 6 -7.70 -19.68 -9.09
C THR A 6 -7.80 -18.50 -10.06
N SER A 7 -7.71 -18.78 -11.36
CA SER A 7 -8.00 -17.80 -12.41
C SER A 7 -9.33 -17.08 -12.12
N GLU A 8 -9.37 -15.76 -12.30
CA GLU A 8 -10.52 -14.87 -12.09
C GLU A 8 -11.81 -15.41 -12.72
N ALA A 9 -11.68 -16.15 -13.84
CA ALA A 9 -12.77 -16.81 -14.56
C ALA A 9 -13.49 -17.92 -13.76
N ASN A 10 -12.86 -18.53 -12.75
CA ASN A 10 -13.47 -19.55 -11.89
C ASN A 10 -14.19 -18.97 -10.66
N LEU A 11 -14.00 -17.68 -10.35
CA LEU A 11 -14.59 -17.03 -9.17
C LEU A 11 -15.97 -16.42 -9.44
N LEU A 12 -16.23 -16.01 -10.69
CA LEU A 12 -17.49 -15.39 -11.11
C LEU A 12 -18.73 -16.28 -10.86
N PRO A 13 -18.78 -17.57 -11.27
CA PRO A 13 -19.95 -18.40 -11.03
C PRO A 13 -20.19 -18.72 -9.54
N LEU A 14 -19.13 -18.68 -8.72
CA LEU A 14 -19.23 -18.88 -7.28
C LEU A 14 -19.80 -17.65 -6.58
N VAL A 15 -19.40 -16.45 -7.01
CA VAL A 15 -19.96 -15.18 -6.51
C VAL A 15 -21.47 -15.12 -6.73
N ASP A 16 -21.98 -15.60 -7.87
CA ASP A 16 -23.42 -15.51 -8.18
C ASP A 16 -24.31 -16.42 -7.33
N GLN A 17 -23.77 -17.52 -6.80
CA GLN A 17 -24.49 -18.41 -5.88
C GLN A 17 -24.49 -17.91 -4.43
N LEU A 18 -23.68 -16.90 -4.10
CA LEU A 18 -23.64 -16.31 -2.78
C LEU A 18 -24.82 -15.35 -2.60
N GLY A 19 -25.58 -15.54 -1.52
CA GLY A 19 -26.63 -14.61 -1.13
C GLY A 19 -26.10 -13.19 -0.86
N PRO A 20 -26.97 -12.17 -0.81
CA PRO A 20 -26.57 -10.76 -0.72
C PRO A 20 -25.51 -10.44 0.36
N PRO A 21 -25.60 -10.98 1.60
CA PRO A 21 -24.61 -10.69 2.64
C PRO A 21 -23.19 -11.22 2.32
N ALA A 22 -23.10 -12.34 1.63
CA ALA A 22 -21.82 -12.93 1.25
C ALA A 22 -21.17 -12.17 0.08
N LYS A 23 -21.97 -11.63 -0.86
CA LYS A 23 -21.48 -10.72 -1.90
C LYS A 23 -20.92 -9.42 -1.29
N GLU A 24 -21.63 -8.81 -0.34
CA GLU A 24 -21.18 -7.58 0.35
C GLU A 24 -19.86 -7.78 1.12
N ALA A 25 -19.73 -8.90 1.83
CA ALA A 25 -18.49 -9.23 2.55
C ALA A 25 -17.28 -9.38 1.61
N ILE A 26 -17.48 -9.96 0.42
CA ILE A 26 -16.43 -10.08 -0.60
C ILE A 26 -16.04 -8.72 -1.15
N VAL A 27 -17.01 -7.88 -1.54
CA VAL A 27 -16.73 -6.54 -2.09
C VAL A 27 -15.98 -5.69 -1.07
N THR A 28 -16.45 -5.66 0.18
CA THR A 28 -15.81 -4.91 1.27
C THR A 28 -14.37 -5.39 1.50
N THR A 29 -14.14 -6.70 1.47
CA THR A 29 -12.80 -7.27 1.64
C THR A 29 -11.90 -6.91 0.45
N ALA A 30 -12.42 -6.99 -0.78
CA ALA A 30 -11.67 -6.64 -1.98
C ALA A 30 -11.33 -5.14 -2.06
N GLU A 31 -12.20 -4.27 -1.54
CA GLU A 31 -11.91 -2.83 -1.40
C GLU A 31 -10.82 -2.57 -0.38
N ARG A 32 -10.86 -3.25 0.78
CA ARG A 32 -9.80 -3.13 1.78
C ARG A 32 -8.45 -3.62 1.25
N LEU A 33 -8.41 -4.75 0.56
CA LEU A 33 -7.19 -5.27 -0.05
C LEU A 33 -6.62 -4.29 -1.08
N ARG A 34 -7.46 -3.72 -1.96
CA ARG A 34 -7.01 -2.70 -2.92
C ARG A 34 -6.45 -1.45 -2.23
N ALA A 35 -7.08 -1.00 -1.15
CA ALA A 35 -6.59 0.14 -0.38
C ALA A 35 -5.24 -0.15 0.29
N GLU A 36 -5.05 -1.36 0.82
CA GLU A 36 -3.77 -1.82 1.40
C GLU A 36 -2.66 -1.90 0.33
N GLU A 37 -2.97 -2.44 -0.86
CA GLU A 37 -2.04 -2.50 -1.99
C GLU A 37 -1.64 -1.11 -2.49
N GLU A 38 -2.60 -0.18 -2.60
CA GLU A 38 -2.33 1.20 -3.00
C GLU A 38 -1.46 1.94 -1.97
N ALA A 39 -1.73 1.72 -0.67
CA ALA A 39 -0.92 2.28 0.41
C ALA A 39 0.52 1.75 0.36
N ARG A 40 0.69 0.44 0.17
CA ARG A 40 2.00 -0.19 0.03
C ARG A 40 2.76 0.34 -1.19
N GLY A 41 2.11 0.42 -2.34
CA GLY A 41 2.72 0.95 -3.56
C GLY A 41 3.21 2.39 -3.42
N ARG A 42 2.47 3.23 -2.69
CA ARG A 42 2.93 4.60 -2.35
C ARG A 42 4.16 4.59 -1.43
N GLY A 43 4.21 3.69 -0.46
CA GLY A 43 5.36 3.55 0.44
C GLY A 43 6.64 3.19 -0.31
N GLU A 44 6.57 2.21 -1.22
CA GLU A 44 7.71 1.82 -2.06
C GLU A 44 8.20 2.97 -2.94
N ALA A 45 7.28 3.71 -3.58
CA ALA A 45 7.62 4.88 -4.38
C ALA A 45 8.30 5.98 -3.55
N LEU A 46 7.85 6.19 -2.31
CA LEU A 46 8.49 7.14 -1.39
C LEU A 46 9.91 6.69 -1.03
N ILE A 47 10.13 5.40 -0.74
CA ILE A 47 11.46 4.84 -0.47
C ILE A 47 12.40 5.07 -1.66
N GLU A 48 11.93 4.84 -2.89
CA GLU A 48 12.72 5.08 -4.10
C GLU A 48 13.10 6.57 -4.24
N LEU A 49 12.13 7.47 -4.09
CA LEU A 49 12.37 8.92 -4.18
C LEU A 49 13.37 9.42 -3.12
N LEU A 50 13.22 8.95 -1.88
CA LEU A 50 14.14 9.29 -0.79
C LEU A 50 15.54 8.71 -1.03
N THR A 51 15.62 7.49 -1.55
CA THR A 51 16.90 6.87 -1.92
C THR A 51 17.62 7.66 -3.02
N LEU A 52 16.87 8.13 -4.02
CA LEU A 52 17.40 8.97 -5.10
C LEU A 52 17.87 10.34 -4.60
N LYS A 53 17.15 10.93 -3.64
CA LYS A 53 17.44 12.28 -3.13
C LYS A 53 18.57 12.30 -2.09
N PHE A 54 18.56 11.34 -1.16
CA PHE A 54 19.42 11.35 0.01
C PHE A 54 20.46 10.23 0.02
N GLY A 55 20.40 9.29 -0.92
CA GLY A 55 21.23 8.09 -0.95
C GLY A 55 20.62 6.94 -0.14
N PRO A 56 21.38 5.85 0.11
CA PRO A 56 20.88 4.67 0.80
C PRO A 56 20.22 5.01 2.14
N LEU A 57 18.97 4.56 2.32
CA LEU A 57 18.21 4.86 3.52
C LEU A 57 18.53 3.89 4.66
N PRO A 58 18.62 4.37 5.91
CA PRO A 58 18.68 3.49 7.07
C PRO A 58 17.44 2.59 7.19
N THR A 59 17.61 1.37 7.71
CA THR A 59 16.51 0.40 7.85
C THR A 59 15.30 0.96 8.62
N HIS A 60 15.54 1.72 9.69
CA HIS A 60 14.46 2.30 10.49
C HIS A 60 13.59 3.30 9.70
N VAL A 61 14.15 3.96 8.69
CA VAL A 61 13.41 4.88 7.81
C VAL A 61 12.47 4.08 6.91
N ILE A 62 12.96 2.99 6.34
CA ILE A 62 12.18 2.07 5.50
C ILE A 62 11.02 1.46 6.31
N GLU A 63 11.30 1.01 7.55
CA GLU A 63 10.28 0.48 8.46
C GLU A 63 9.23 1.54 8.84
N THR A 64 9.65 2.79 9.07
CA THR A 64 8.73 3.90 9.34
C THR A 64 7.79 4.14 8.17
N ILE A 65 8.28 4.03 6.93
CA ILE A 65 7.45 4.21 5.73
C ILE A 65 6.48 3.05 5.55
N HIS A 66 6.92 1.80 5.76
CA HIS A 66 6.03 0.63 5.66
C HIS A 66 4.94 0.59 6.73
N THR A 67 5.20 1.15 7.90
CA THR A 67 4.24 1.19 9.03
C THR A 67 3.42 2.47 9.10
N GLY A 68 3.77 3.48 8.29
CA GLY A 68 3.07 4.75 8.20
C GLY A 68 1.67 4.60 7.61
N THR A 69 0.72 5.42 8.08
CA THR A 69 -0.62 5.46 7.49
C THR A 69 -0.57 6.03 6.06
N PRO A 70 -1.58 5.74 5.21
CA PRO A 70 -1.64 6.30 3.87
C PRO A 70 -1.52 7.83 3.82
N GLU A 71 -2.07 8.53 4.82
CA GLU A 71 -2.01 9.98 4.97
C GLU A 71 -0.61 10.48 5.33
N GLN A 72 0.10 9.75 6.21
CA GLN A 72 1.49 10.05 6.55
C GLN A 72 2.38 9.89 5.31
N VAL A 73 2.25 8.78 4.59
CA VAL A 73 3.02 8.52 3.36
C VAL A 73 2.76 9.59 2.31
N ARG A 74 1.50 10.03 2.13
CA ARG A 74 1.16 11.16 1.23
C ARG A 74 1.84 12.46 1.67
N THR A 75 1.82 12.76 2.96
CA THR A 75 2.43 13.97 3.53
C THR A 75 3.95 13.97 3.32
N TRP A 76 4.60 12.86 3.63
CA TRP A 76 6.04 12.68 3.42
C TRP A 76 6.40 12.80 1.94
N THR A 77 5.61 12.18 1.04
CA THR A 77 5.81 12.28 -0.42
C THR A 77 5.79 13.72 -0.91
N ALA A 78 4.85 14.55 -0.44
CA ALA A 78 4.83 15.97 -0.79
C ALA A 78 6.07 16.72 -0.29
N ARG A 79 6.52 16.41 0.94
CA ARG A 79 7.69 17.04 1.55
C ARG A 79 9.01 16.67 0.91
N VAL A 80 9.11 15.52 0.22
CA VAL A 80 10.31 15.16 -0.55
C VAL A 80 10.68 16.26 -1.55
N LEU A 81 9.73 17.04 -2.05
CA LEU A 81 10.02 18.10 -3.01
C LEU A 81 10.82 19.27 -2.42
N THR A 82 10.68 19.56 -1.13
CA THR A 82 11.25 20.76 -0.49
C THR A 82 12.23 20.45 0.65
N ALA A 83 12.05 19.33 1.35
CA ALA A 83 12.86 18.95 2.50
C ALA A 83 14.33 18.70 2.11
N THR A 84 15.26 19.23 2.88
CA THR A 84 16.71 19.06 2.66
C THR A 84 17.33 17.96 3.53
N THR A 85 16.55 17.40 4.46
CA THR A 85 16.95 16.31 5.34
C THR A 85 15.82 15.28 5.48
N LEU A 86 16.15 14.08 5.95
CA LEU A 86 15.14 13.05 6.26
C LEU A 86 14.23 13.49 7.41
N ASP A 87 14.78 14.14 8.45
CA ASP A 87 13.98 14.63 9.57
C ASP A 87 12.90 15.63 9.13
N GLU A 88 13.21 16.52 8.19
CA GLU A 88 12.24 17.46 7.60
C GLU A 88 11.13 16.74 6.81
N VAL A 89 11.41 15.58 6.22
CA VAL A 89 10.38 14.76 5.56
C VAL A 89 9.41 14.21 6.60
N PHE A 90 9.93 13.67 7.71
CA PHE A 90 9.14 12.93 8.69
C PHE A 90 8.48 13.77 9.80
N ALA A 91 8.88 15.04 9.96
CA ALA A 91 8.39 15.97 11.00
C ALA A 91 6.87 16.17 11.04
#